data_AF-A0A9Q9T2X3-F1
#
_entry.id   AF-A0A9Q9T2X3-F1
#
_cell.length_a   1.000
_cell.length_b   1.000
_cell.length_c   1.000
_cell.angle_alpha   90.00
_cell.angle_beta   90.00
_cell.angle_gamma   90.00
#
_symmetry.space_group_name_H-M   'P 1'
#
loop_
_entity.id
_entity.type
_entity.pdbx_description
1 polymer ?
#
loop_
_entity_poly.entity_id
_entity_poly.type
_entity_poly.pdbx_seq_one_letter_code
_entity_poly.pdbx_strand_id
1 'polypeptide(L)'
;MAGEAARRGPATVIRAGALVDAGRPEQALAEVRAVEHDEGESIAGQRVRALALLALDQPDAACEAARRAVALAPGDSTSLRVLSTALLRSGDRIGAVEAARRSVAADPGSWQAHAARVDALWLGEQNRLEAMRASFEAVRLAPTEPFVHRQHGDLLLAVGRQREAQDAYRRGLALAPEDRGARHNLAVARLRHGHESESALAFAGILSTNPTDATALRNLMVGVVNPLGRIRVTLGGGAVFTGLEFLATIDSGDPGMVRWATTFPPVFALAVIAFIALRFTSEARPRLAFLVSVARRAVPGWGLVALVLGVATAISVTGLFLPPVVALVAQGLVFVGVVIASVLMKRILRAFPRTRPAVHEDDDDDG
;
A
#
# COMPACT_ATOMS: atom_id res chain seq x y z
N MET A 1 -45.23 -31.20 -16.95
CA MET A 1 -44.39 -29.99 -17.15
C MET A 1 -43.97 -29.30 -15.84
N ALA A 2 -44.75 -29.37 -14.75
CA ALA A 2 -44.36 -28.74 -13.46
C ALA A 2 -43.07 -29.30 -12.81
N GLY A 3 -42.77 -30.59 -12.99
CA GLY A 3 -41.60 -31.23 -12.37
C GLY A 3 -40.24 -30.99 -13.05
N GLU A 4 -40.24 -30.37 -14.24
CA GLU A 4 -39.02 -30.05 -15.01
C GLU A 4 -38.62 -28.58 -14.84
N ALA A 5 -39.62 -27.69 -14.65
CA ALA A 5 -39.40 -26.30 -14.22
C ALA A 5 -38.78 -26.26 -12.82
N ALA A 6 -39.37 -26.93 -11.82
CA ALA A 6 -38.89 -26.93 -10.43
C ALA A 6 -37.47 -27.48 -10.19
N ARG A 7 -36.85 -28.15 -11.19
CA ARG A 7 -35.45 -28.60 -11.12
C ARG A 7 -34.46 -27.60 -11.74
N ARG A 8 -34.94 -26.61 -12.50
CA ARG A 8 -34.09 -25.61 -13.16
C ARG A 8 -33.76 -24.45 -12.25
N GLY A 9 -34.67 -23.99 -11.39
CA GLY A 9 -34.44 -22.86 -10.49
C GLY A 9 -33.12 -22.91 -9.72
N PRO A 10 -32.81 -23.99 -8.98
CA PRO A 10 -31.54 -24.08 -8.24
C PRO A 10 -30.29 -24.01 -9.14
N ALA A 11 -30.32 -24.65 -10.31
CA ALA A 11 -29.20 -24.62 -11.25
C ALA A 11 -29.03 -23.22 -11.87
N THR A 12 -30.13 -22.54 -12.18
CA THR A 12 -30.12 -21.17 -12.70
C THR A 12 -29.61 -20.18 -11.64
N VAL A 13 -29.97 -20.34 -10.37
CA VAL A 13 -29.43 -19.51 -9.28
C VAL A 13 -27.93 -19.73 -9.09
N ILE A 14 -27.45 -20.97 -9.18
CA ILE A 14 -26.01 -21.26 -9.15
C ILE A 14 -25.30 -20.59 -10.32
N ARG A 15 -25.86 -20.66 -11.53
CA ARG A 15 -25.32 -19.97 -12.71
C ARG A 15 -25.32 -18.46 -12.53
N ALA A 16 -26.38 -17.89 -11.97
CA ALA A 16 -26.46 -16.47 -11.66
C ALA A 16 -25.36 -16.06 -10.65
N GLY A 17 -25.05 -16.90 -9.66
CA GLY A 17 -23.90 -16.70 -8.78
C GLY A 17 -22.58 -16.62 -9.55
N ALA A 18 -22.34 -17.58 -10.46
CA ALA A 18 -21.15 -17.57 -11.32
C ALA A 18 -21.11 -16.35 -12.27
N LEU A 19 -22.26 -15.83 -12.69
CA LEU A 19 -22.33 -14.58 -13.48
C LEU A 19 -21.89 -13.36 -12.66
N VAL A 20 -22.20 -13.31 -11.35
CA VAL A 20 -21.67 -12.27 -10.47
C VAL A 20 -20.15 -12.36 -10.37
N ASP A 21 -19.62 -13.57 -10.13
CA ASP A 21 -18.18 -13.80 -10.03
C ASP A 21 -17.45 -13.48 -11.36
N ALA A 22 -18.14 -13.62 -12.50
CA ALA A 22 -17.64 -13.29 -13.83
C ALA A 22 -17.85 -11.81 -14.24
N GLY A 23 -18.29 -10.94 -13.32
CA GLY A 23 -18.48 -9.51 -13.60
C GLY A 23 -19.68 -9.19 -14.48
N ARG A 24 -20.72 -10.04 -14.50
CA ARG A 24 -21.98 -9.85 -15.26
C ARG A 24 -23.20 -9.75 -14.34
N PRO A 25 -23.23 -8.81 -13.38
CA PRO A 25 -24.25 -8.75 -12.34
C PRO A 25 -25.66 -8.43 -12.87
N GLU A 26 -25.82 -7.69 -13.96
CA GLU A 26 -27.13 -7.39 -14.54
C GLU A 26 -27.81 -8.65 -15.08
N GLN A 27 -27.02 -9.55 -15.67
CA GLN A 27 -27.51 -10.82 -16.18
C GLN A 27 -27.86 -11.76 -15.04
N ALA A 28 -27.03 -11.80 -13.98
CA ALA A 28 -27.37 -12.52 -12.75
C ALA A 28 -28.71 -12.04 -12.19
N LEU A 29 -28.96 -10.73 -12.14
CA LEU A 29 -30.23 -10.16 -11.67
C LEU A 29 -31.42 -10.55 -12.56
N ALA A 30 -31.24 -10.57 -13.87
CA ALA A 30 -32.29 -10.99 -14.80
C ALA A 30 -32.66 -12.47 -14.60
N GLU A 31 -31.66 -13.33 -14.43
CA GLU A 31 -31.86 -14.76 -14.19
C GLU A 31 -32.53 -15.03 -12.84
N VAL A 32 -32.06 -14.37 -11.77
CA VAL A 32 -32.71 -14.49 -10.46
C VAL A 32 -34.15 -14.01 -10.53
N ARG A 33 -34.44 -12.86 -11.17
CA ARG A 33 -35.80 -12.35 -11.31
C ARG A 33 -36.72 -13.31 -12.06
N ALA A 34 -36.23 -13.97 -13.11
CA ALA A 34 -36.99 -14.96 -13.86
C ALA A 34 -37.32 -16.19 -13.00
N VAL A 35 -36.34 -16.73 -12.27
CA VAL A 35 -36.57 -17.85 -11.35
C VAL A 35 -37.54 -17.47 -10.25
N GLU A 36 -37.41 -16.28 -9.66
CA GLU A 36 -38.30 -15.82 -8.60
C GLU A 36 -39.74 -15.56 -9.08
N HIS A 37 -39.92 -15.19 -10.35
CA HIS A 37 -41.24 -15.04 -10.95
C HIS A 37 -41.96 -16.39 -11.11
N ASP A 38 -41.22 -17.42 -11.52
CA ASP A 38 -41.77 -18.75 -11.81
C ASP A 38 -41.90 -19.64 -10.56
N GLU A 39 -40.93 -19.57 -9.65
CA GLU A 39 -40.77 -20.50 -8.51
C GLU A 39 -40.86 -19.81 -7.14
N GLY A 40 -40.87 -18.48 -7.08
CA GLY A 40 -40.88 -17.70 -5.85
C GLY A 40 -39.49 -17.37 -5.29
N GLU A 41 -39.46 -16.52 -4.27
CA GLU A 41 -38.21 -16.10 -3.60
C GLU A 41 -37.50 -17.30 -2.94
N SER A 42 -36.18 -17.38 -3.13
CA SER A 42 -35.34 -18.38 -2.46
C SER A 42 -34.18 -17.72 -1.72
N ILE A 43 -33.67 -18.38 -0.67
CA ILE A 43 -32.53 -17.87 0.11
C ILE A 43 -31.32 -17.63 -0.80
N ALA A 44 -31.02 -18.59 -1.67
CA ALA A 44 -29.90 -18.50 -2.61
C ALA A 44 -30.14 -17.41 -3.67
N GLY A 45 -31.36 -17.28 -4.21
CA GLY A 45 -31.71 -16.24 -5.17
C GLY A 45 -31.54 -14.84 -4.58
N GLN A 46 -32.08 -14.59 -3.38
CA GLN A 46 -31.95 -13.32 -2.68
C GLN A 46 -30.50 -12.99 -2.29
N ARG A 47 -29.70 -14.00 -1.92
CA ARG A 47 -28.25 -13.83 -1.71
C ARG A 47 -27.53 -13.41 -2.99
N VAL A 48 -27.75 -14.11 -4.10
CA VAL A 48 -27.13 -13.77 -5.39
C VAL A 48 -27.57 -12.38 -5.85
N ARG A 49 -28.85 -12.04 -5.65
CA ARG A 49 -29.38 -10.70 -5.92
C ARG A 49 -28.66 -9.62 -5.11
N ALA A 50 -28.46 -9.84 -3.81
CA ALA A 50 -27.73 -8.90 -2.96
C ALA A 50 -26.27 -8.75 -3.42
N LEU A 51 -25.58 -9.84 -3.75
CA LEU A 51 -24.20 -9.81 -4.26
C LEU A 51 -24.11 -9.07 -5.62
N ALA A 52 -25.04 -9.32 -6.53
CA ALA A 52 -25.10 -8.62 -7.81
C ALA A 52 -25.34 -7.11 -7.64
N LEU A 53 -26.21 -6.72 -6.70
CA LEU A 53 -26.46 -5.31 -6.38
C LEU A 53 -25.26 -4.63 -5.72
N LEU A 54 -24.47 -5.35 -4.92
CA LEU A 54 -23.20 -4.84 -4.40
C LEU A 54 -22.17 -4.62 -5.51
N ALA A 55 -22.11 -5.52 -6.49
CA ALA A 55 -21.25 -5.37 -7.66
C ALA A 55 -21.66 -4.17 -8.54
N LEU A 56 -22.94 -3.79 -8.53
CA LEU A 56 -23.48 -2.61 -9.22
C LEU A 56 -23.41 -1.32 -8.40
N ASP A 57 -22.75 -1.34 -7.24
CA ASP A 57 -22.70 -0.23 -6.28
C ASP A 57 -24.08 0.33 -5.88
N GLN A 58 -25.05 -0.58 -5.69
CA GLN A 58 -26.40 -0.28 -5.20
C GLN A 58 -26.60 -0.83 -3.78
N PRO A 59 -25.92 -0.26 -2.76
CA PRO A 59 -25.85 -0.87 -1.43
C PRO A 59 -27.19 -0.90 -0.69
N ASP A 60 -28.06 0.11 -0.88
CA ASP A 60 -29.37 0.12 -0.22
C ASP A 60 -30.29 -0.99 -0.73
N ALA A 61 -30.30 -1.21 -2.05
CA ALA A 61 -31.05 -2.31 -2.65
C ALA A 61 -30.46 -3.67 -2.28
N ALA A 62 -29.12 -3.76 -2.18
CA ALA A 62 -28.45 -4.96 -1.70
C ALA A 62 -28.83 -5.30 -0.25
N CYS A 63 -28.94 -4.29 0.62
CA CYS A 63 -29.40 -4.45 2.00
C CYS A 63 -30.80 -5.05 2.05
N GLU A 64 -31.73 -4.58 1.23
CA GLU A 64 -33.08 -5.13 1.16
C GLU A 64 -33.09 -6.61 0.73
N ALA A 65 -32.37 -6.95 -0.34
CA ALA A 65 -32.25 -8.35 -0.80
C ALA A 65 -31.57 -9.24 0.26
N ALA A 66 -30.54 -8.74 0.94
CA ALA A 66 -29.86 -9.49 1.99
C ALA A 66 -30.75 -9.66 3.24
N ARG A 67 -31.53 -8.66 3.63
CA ARG A 67 -32.54 -8.77 4.70
C ARG A 67 -33.61 -9.78 4.35
N ARG A 68 -34.05 -9.85 3.08
CA ARG A 68 -34.97 -10.88 2.58
C ARG A 68 -34.37 -12.28 2.71
N ALA A 69 -33.12 -12.48 2.31
CA ALA A 69 -32.44 -13.76 2.50
C ALA A 69 -32.37 -14.18 3.98
N VAL A 70 -32.04 -13.25 4.88
CA VAL A 70 -32.03 -13.49 6.33
C VAL A 70 -33.44 -13.72 6.89
N ALA A 71 -34.48 -13.10 6.35
CA ALA A 71 -35.86 -13.35 6.76
C ALA A 71 -36.31 -14.77 6.39
N LEU A 72 -35.90 -15.27 5.22
CA LEU A 72 -36.18 -16.64 4.77
C LEU A 72 -35.39 -17.68 5.59
N ALA A 73 -34.18 -17.36 6.03
CA ALA A 73 -33.36 -18.21 6.90
C ALA A 73 -32.56 -17.39 7.95
N PRO A 74 -33.13 -17.11 9.14
CA PRO A 74 -32.50 -16.23 10.14
C PRO A 74 -31.15 -16.72 10.70
N GLY A 75 -30.87 -18.01 10.56
CA GLY A 75 -29.64 -18.68 10.99
C GLY A 75 -28.70 -19.09 9.86
N ASP A 76 -28.95 -18.72 8.60
CA ASP A 76 -28.00 -18.96 7.52
C ASP A 76 -26.80 -18.01 7.67
N SER A 77 -25.65 -18.55 8.09
CA SER A 77 -24.41 -17.79 8.27
C SER A 77 -24.02 -17.04 7.00
N THR A 78 -24.28 -17.61 5.82
CA THR A 78 -23.91 -16.97 4.56
C THR A 78 -24.79 -15.76 4.24
N SER A 79 -26.11 -15.86 4.44
CA SER A 79 -27.03 -14.72 4.31
C SER A 79 -26.67 -13.58 5.27
N LEU A 80 -26.32 -13.92 6.52
CA LEU A 80 -25.89 -12.94 7.51
C LEU A 80 -24.56 -12.25 7.13
N ARG A 81 -23.63 -12.98 6.51
CA ARG A 81 -22.39 -12.41 5.95
C ARG A 81 -22.66 -11.44 4.81
N VAL A 82 -23.54 -11.83 3.87
CA VAL A 82 -23.93 -10.95 2.75
C VAL A 82 -24.63 -9.69 3.28
N LEU A 83 -25.50 -9.83 4.28
CA LEU A 83 -26.13 -8.69 4.96
C LEU A 83 -25.10 -7.78 5.63
N SER A 84 -24.12 -8.34 6.34
CA SER A 84 -23.03 -7.55 6.96
C SER A 84 -22.27 -6.75 5.90
N THR A 85 -21.94 -7.37 4.77
CA THR A 85 -21.23 -6.71 3.66
C THR A 85 -22.08 -5.58 3.06
N ALA A 86 -23.37 -5.83 2.83
CA ALA A 86 -24.27 -4.82 2.28
C ALA A 86 -24.43 -3.62 3.22
N LEU A 87 -24.58 -3.87 4.53
CA LEU A 87 -24.69 -2.81 5.54
C LEU A 87 -23.41 -1.99 5.67
N LEU A 88 -22.23 -2.60 5.50
CA LEU A 88 -20.97 -1.85 5.45
C LEU A 88 -20.94 -0.90 4.26
N ARG A 89 -21.34 -1.39 3.08
CA ARG A 89 -21.35 -0.59 1.85
C ARG A 89 -22.42 0.50 1.88
N SER A 90 -23.54 0.29 2.59
CA SER A 90 -24.56 1.32 2.80
C SER A 90 -24.20 2.32 3.91
N GLY A 91 -23.11 2.10 4.64
CA GLY A 91 -22.67 2.94 5.75
C GLY A 91 -23.33 2.64 7.11
N ASP A 92 -24.28 1.68 7.18
CA ASP A 92 -24.85 1.22 8.46
C ASP A 92 -23.89 0.27 9.16
N ARG A 93 -22.94 0.90 9.83
CA ARG A 93 -21.84 0.21 10.45
C ARG A 93 -22.21 -0.57 11.70
N ILE A 94 -23.20 -0.10 12.45
CA ILE A 94 -23.66 -0.76 13.66
C ILE A 94 -24.40 -2.04 13.26
N GLY A 95 -25.31 -1.94 12.28
CA GLY A 95 -26.01 -3.08 11.71
C GLY A 95 -25.04 -4.12 11.13
N ALA A 96 -23.99 -3.68 10.43
CA ALA A 96 -22.99 -4.57 9.86
C ALA A 96 -22.25 -5.42 10.91
N VAL A 97 -21.85 -4.82 12.03
CA VAL A 97 -21.18 -5.52 13.12
C VAL A 97 -22.10 -6.55 13.75
N GLU A 98 -23.38 -6.21 13.94
CA GLU A 98 -24.36 -7.14 14.50
C GLU A 98 -24.63 -8.32 13.54
N ALA A 99 -24.82 -8.05 12.25
CA ALA A 99 -24.98 -9.09 11.24
C ALA A 99 -23.76 -10.04 11.17
N ALA A 100 -22.54 -9.50 11.26
CA ALA A 100 -21.32 -10.32 11.29
C ALA A 100 -21.20 -11.15 12.58
N ARG A 101 -21.56 -10.59 13.74
CA ARG A 101 -21.58 -11.33 15.01
C ARG A 101 -22.56 -12.50 14.94
N ARG A 102 -23.76 -12.26 14.39
CA ARG A 102 -24.75 -13.32 14.16
C ARG A 102 -24.27 -14.36 13.15
N SER A 103 -23.56 -13.96 12.09
CA SER A 103 -22.96 -14.89 11.12
C SER A 103 -21.96 -15.84 11.79
N VAL A 104 -21.08 -15.31 12.65
CA VAL A 104 -20.13 -16.12 13.44
C VAL A 104 -20.84 -17.01 14.46
N ALA A 105 -21.92 -16.53 15.07
CA ALA A 105 -22.72 -17.34 16.01
C ALA A 105 -23.44 -18.50 15.29
N ALA A 106 -23.89 -18.28 14.06
CA ALA A 106 -24.55 -19.30 13.23
C ALA A 106 -23.57 -20.37 12.72
N ASP A 107 -22.35 -19.98 12.35
CA ASP A 107 -21.29 -20.91 11.98
C ASP A 107 -19.92 -20.45 12.53
N PRO A 108 -19.55 -20.89 13.75
CA PRO A 108 -18.27 -20.55 14.36
C PRO A 108 -17.05 -21.12 13.63
N GLY A 109 -17.25 -22.13 12.77
CA GLY A 109 -16.21 -22.81 12.00
C GLY A 109 -15.94 -22.19 10.63
N SER A 110 -16.78 -21.25 10.18
CA SER A 110 -16.59 -20.54 8.92
C SER A 110 -15.53 -19.44 9.05
N TRP A 111 -14.40 -19.60 8.36
CA TRP A 111 -13.42 -18.53 8.24
C TRP A 111 -14.01 -17.29 7.56
N GLN A 112 -14.96 -17.46 6.63
CA GLN A 112 -15.63 -16.35 5.94
C GLN A 112 -16.51 -15.53 6.89
N ALA A 113 -17.15 -16.17 7.88
CA ALA A 113 -17.92 -15.46 8.91
C ALA A 113 -16.98 -14.61 9.78
N HIS A 114 -15.83 -15.16 10.19
CA HIS A 114 -14.81 -14.40 10.92
C HIS A 114 -14.20 -13.28 10.08
N ALA A 115 -13.96 -13.51 8.79
CA ALA A 115 -13.48 -12.49 7.85
C ALA A 115 -14.47 -11.32 7.72
N ALA A 116 -15.77 -11.60 7.57
CA ALA A 116 -16.79 -10.56 7.52
C ALA A 116 -16.88 -9.77 8.84
N ARG A 117 -16.64 -10.44 9.97
CA ARG A 117 -16.52 -9.77 11.28
C ARG A 117 -15.31 -8.86 11.34
N VAL A 118 -14.18 -9.24 10.74
CA VAL A 118 -13.02 -8.35 10.61
C VAL A 118 -13.39 -7.09 9.83
N ASP A 119 -14.00 -7.24 8.66
CA ASP A 119 -14.36 -6.09 7.80
C ASP A 119 -15.32 -5.13 8.52
N ALA A 120 -16.30 -5.66 9.24
CA ALA A 120 -17.26 -4.84 9.98
C ALA A 120 -16.61 -4.04 11.12
N LEU A 121 -15.70 -4.68 11.86
CA LEU A 121 -15.01 -4.08 13.00
C LEU A 121 -13.87 -3.15 12.58
N TRP A 122 -13.27 -3.39 11.40
CA TRP A 122 -12.05 -2.75 10.91
C TRP A 122 -12.06 -1.22 11.01
N LEU A 123 -13.14 -0.59 10.56
CA LEU A 123 -13.25 0.87 10.44
C LEU A 123 -13.35 1.58 11.82
N GLY A 124 -13.28 0.86 12.96
CA GLY A 124 -13.84 1.27 14.25
C GLY A 124 -12.76 1.23 15.29
N GLU A 125 -12.34 2.41 15.72
CA GLU A 125 -11.15 2.54 16.55
C GLU A 125 -11.25 1.77 17.88
N GLN A 126 -12.46 1.68 18.44
CA GLN A 126 -12.74 0.97 19.69
C GLN A 126 -12.76 -0.56 19.54
N ASN A 127 -12.83 -1.09 18.31
CA ASN A 127 -13.04 -2.51 18.05
C ASN A 127 -11.79 -3.24 17.51
N ARG A 128 -10.62 -2.59 17.50
CA ARG A 128 -9.37 -3.15 16.96
C ARG A 128 -8.97 -4.48 17.58
N LEU A 129 -9.19 -4.67 18.89
CA LEU A 129 -8.86 -5.93 19.57
C LEU A 129 -9.80 -7.07 19.15
N GLU A 130 -11.10 -6.80 19.02
CA GLU A 130 -12.06 -7.79 18.53
C GLU A 130 -11.78 -8.18 17.08
N ALA A 131 -11.44 -7.20 16.23
CA ALA A 131 -11.04 -7.46 14.84
C ALA A 131 -9.77 -8.33 14.79
N MET A 132 -8.78 -8.04 15.63
CA MET A 132 -7.56 -8.85 15.73
C MET A 132 -7.86 -10.30 16.09
N ARG A 133 -8.74 -10.54 17.09
CA ARG A 133 -9.16 -11.90 17.47
C ARG A 133 -9.89 -12.62 16.33
N ALA A 134 -10.84 -11.95 15.67
CA ALA A 134 -11.56 -12.52 14.55
C ALA A 134 -10.62 -12.90 13.39
N SER A 135 -9.64 -12.05 13.07
CA SER A 135 -8.67 -12.36 12.01
C SER A 135 -7.76 -13.54 12.36
N PHE A 136 -7.38 -13.69 13.63
CA PHE A 136 -6.62 -14.86 14.08
C PHE A 136 -7.44 -16.14 13.94
N GLU A 137 -8.72 -16.11 14.31
CA GLU A 137 -9.61 -17.25 14.11
C GLU A 137 -9.80 -17.59 12.63
N ALA A 138 -9.95 -16.59 11.75
CA ALA A 138 -10.01 -16.81 10.30
C ALA A 138 -8.75 -17.51 9.76
N VAL A 139 -7.56 -17.06 10.18
CA VAL A 139 -6.28 -17.71 9.83
C VAL A 139 -6.17 -19.13 10.40
N ARG A 140 -6.65 -19.36 11.64
CA ARG A 140 -6.63 -20.68 12.27
C ARG A 140 -7.55 -21.67 11.56
N LEU A 141 -8.73 -21.21 11.12
CA LEU A 141 -9.73 -22.03 10.43
C LEU A 141 -9.37 -22.31 8.97
N ALA A 142 -8.67 -21.38 8.31
CA ALA A 142 -8.27 -21.53 6.91
C ALA A 142 -6.79 -21.14 6.69
N PRO A 143 -5.83 -21.93 7.19
CA PRO A 143 -4.40 -21.58 7.11
C PRO A 143 -3.85 -21.54 5.68
N THR A 144 -4.54 -22.17 4.72
CA THR A 144 -4.16 -22.21 3.30
C THR A 144 -4.94 -21.21 2.44
N GLU A 145 -5.79 -20.38 3.03
CA GLU A 145 -6.54 -19.34 2.32
C GLU A 145 -5.69 -18.06 2.24
N PRO A 146 -5.25 -17.60 1.05
CA PRO A 146 -4.42 -16.39 0.93
C PRO A 146 -5.10 -15.14 1.51
N PHE A 147 -6.41 -15.03 1.33
CA PHE A 147 -7.20 -13.87 1.74
C PHE A 147 -7.08 -13.59 3.24
N VAL A 148 -7.17 -14.62 4.10
CA VAL A 148 -7.15 -14.42 5.55
C VAL A 148 -5.79 -13.95 6.05
N HIS A 149 -4.70 -14.35 5.39
CA HIS A 149 -3.36 -13.85 5.70
C HIS A 149 -3.19 -12.38 5.31
N ARG A 150 -3.73 -11.97 4.15
CA ARG A 150 -3.74 -10.55 3.74
C ARG A 150 -4.54 -9.71 4.73
N GLN A 151 -5.78 -10.11 5.04
CA GLN A 151 -6.65 -9.40 5.96
C GLN A 151 -6.06 -9.30 7.38
N HIS A 152 -5.42 -10.37 7.87
CA HIS A 152 -4.71 -10.35 9.15
C HIS A 152 -3.47 -9.43 9.12
N GLY A 153 -2.71 -9.45 8.03
CA GLY A 153 -1.58 -8.54 7.81
C GLY A 153 -2.01 -7.08 7.84
N ASP A 154 -3.15 -6.76 7.22
CA ASP A 154 -3.74 -5.42 7.24
C ASP A 154 -3.97 -5.00 8.70
N LEU A 155 -4.61 -5.85 9.51
CA LEU A 155 -4.95 -5.48 10.89
C LEU A 155 -3.70 -5.24 11.72
N LEU A 156 -2.68 -6.09 11.54
CA LEU A 156 -1.38 -5.93 12.18
C LEU A 156 -0.71 -4.61 11.78
N LEU A 157 -0.79 -4.23 10.50
CA LEU A 157 -0.25 -2.97 10.00
C LEU A 157 -0.99 -1.76 10.61
N ALA A 158 -2.30 -1.86 10.78
CA ALA A 158 -3.14 -0.81 11.36
C ALA A 158 -2.82 -0.59 12.85
N VAL A 159 -2.49 -1.65 13.60
CA VAL A 159 -2.08 -1.55 15.02
C VAL A 159 -0.57 -1.33 15.22
N GLY A 160 0.18 -1.13 14.14
CA GLY A 160 1.61 -0.84 14.20
C GLY A 160 2.52 -2.04 14.49
N ARG A 161 2.05 -3.27 14.25
CA ARG A 161 2.85 -4.50 14.34
C ARG A 161 3.45 -4.85 12.98
N GLN A 162 4.34 -3.99 12.45
CA GLN A 162 4.75 -4.07 11.05
C GLN A 162 5.52 -5.35 10.69
N ARG A 163 6.34 -5.91 11.59
CA ARG A 163 7.08 -7.16 11.30
C ARG A 163 6.13 -8.33 11.06
N GLU A 164 5.16 -8.47 11.96
CA GLU A 164 4.17 -9.54 11.88
C GLU A 164 3.25 -9.36 10.68
N ALA A 165 2.91 -8.10 10.34
CA ALA A 165 2.18 -7.79 9.11
C ALA A 165 2.95 -8.29 7.87
N GLN A 166 4.26 -8.02 7.79
CA GLN A 166 5.09 -8.51 6.69
C GLN A 166 5.09 -10.04 6.61
N ASP A 167 5.18 -10.74 7.74
CA ASP A 167 5.14 -12.21 7.76
C ASP A 167 3.79 -12.75 7.32
N ALA A 168 2.69 -12.13 7.74
CA ALA A 168 1.35 -12.47 7.27
C ALA A 168 1.22 -12.28 5.75
N TYR A 169 1.62 -11.13 5.20
CA TYR A 169 1.59 -10.92 3.75
C TYR A 169 2.48 -11.90 2.98
N ARG A 170 3.67 -12.23 3.49
CA ARG A 170 4.54 -13.24 2.86
C ARG A 170 3.89 -14.62 2.82
N ARG A 171 3.19 -15.03 3.88
CA ARG A 171 2.42 -16.28 3.88
C ARG A 171 1.30 -16.26 2.84
N GLY A 172 0.53 -15.17 2.78
CA GLY A 172 -0.49 -14.98 1.74
C GLY A 172 0.08 -15.07 0.32
N LEU A 173 1.19 -14.38 0.06
CA LEU A 173 1.88 -14.39 -1.24
C LEU A 173 2.54 -15.74 -1.57
N ALA A 174 2.91 -16.56 -0.59
CA ALA A 174 3.39 -17.91 -0.84
C ALA A 174 2.25 -18.83 -1.35
N LEU A 175 1.02 -18.55 -0.94
CA LEU A 175 -0.18 -19.29 -1.35
C LEU A 175 -0.77 -18.75 -2.67
N ALA A 176 -0.78 -17.42 -2.85
CA ALA A 176 -1.20 -16.74 -4.07
C ALA A 176 -0.16 -15.71 -4.50
N PRO A 177 0.85 -16.11 -5.30
CA PRO A 177 1.91 -15.21 -5.74
C PRO A 177 1.43 -13.98 -6.50
N GLU A 178 0.26 -14.05 -7.13
CA GLU A 178 -0.33 -12.98 -7.95
C GLU A 178 -1.24 -12.00 -7.18
N ASP A 179 -1.44 -12.17 -5.87
CA ASP A 179 -2.23 -11.23 -5.06
C ASP A 179 -1.56 -9.84 -5.04
N ARG A 180 -2.06 -8.95 -5.90
CA ARG A 180 -1.57 -7.57 -6.06
C ARG A 180 -1.75 -6.77 -4.77
N GLY A 181 -2.86 -6.98 -4.07
CA GLY A 181 -3.18 -6.32 -2.80
C GLY A 181 -2.18 -6.70 -1.70
N ALA A 182 -1.89 -7.99 -1.53
CA ALA A 182 -0.89 -8.45 -0.57
C ALA A 182 0.51 -7.94 -0.91
N ARG A 183 0.88 -7.92 -2.19
CA ARG A 183 2.17 -7.39 -2.66
C ARG A 183 2.32 -5.90 -2.36
N HIS A 184 1.26 -5.12 -2.60
CA HIS A 184 1.19 -3.71 -2.28
C HIS A 184 1.32 -3.47 -0.78
N ASN A 185 0.52 -4.15 0.04
CA ASN A 185 0.49 -3.93 1.49
C ASN A 185 1.80 -4.38 2.17
N LEU A 186 2.47 -5.41 1.64
CA LEU A 186 3.83 -5.78 2.04
C LEU A 186 4.84 -4.64 1.77
N ALA A 187 4.75 -3.98 0.62
CA ALA A 187 5.60 -2.84 0.29
C ALA A 187 5.36 -1.66 1.23
N VAL A 188 4.10 -1.35 1.54
CA VAL A 188 3.73 -0.32 2.55
C VAL A 188 4.28 -0.68 3.92
N ALA A 189 4.14 -1.93 4.36
CA ALA A 189 4.66 -2.40 5.65
C ALA A 189 6.18 -2.27 5.76
N ARG A 190 6.91 -2.50 4.65
CA ARG A 190 8.36 -2.28 4.56
C ARG A 190 8.75 -0.80 4.68
N LEU A 191 8.02 0.13 4.04
CA LEU A 191 8.26 1.58 4.22
C LEU A 191 8.16 1.99 5.68
N ARG A 192 7.08 1.57 6.35
CA ARG A 192 6.80 1.99 7.73
C ARG A 192 7.82 1.44 8.74
N HIS A 193 8.47 0.33 8.43
CA HIS A 193 9.53 -0.26 9.24
C HIS A 193 10.95 0.21 8.81
N GLY A 194 11.07 1.26 7.97
CA GLY A 194 12.36 1.82 7.59
C GLY A 194 13.18 0.97 6.58
N HIS A 195 12.59 -0.07 5.99
CA HIS A 195 13.17 -0.83 4.88
C HIS A 195 12.87 -0.13 3.55
N GLU A 196 13.30 1.13 3.44
CA GLU A 196 12.98 2.06 2.35
C GLU A 196 13.44 1.54 0.98
N SER A 197 14.60 0.88 0.92
CA SER A 197 15.18 0.33 -0.31
C SER A 197 14.41 -0.86 -0.88
N GLU A 198 14.00 -1.81 -0.03
CA GLU A 198 13.19 -2.97 -0.45
C GLU A 198 11.79 -2.53 -0.91
N SER A 199 11.24 -1.54 -0.22
CA SER A 199 9.94 -1.01 -0.60
C SER A 199 9.98 -0.26 -1.93
N ALA A 200 11.01 0.57 -2.16
CA ALA A 200 11.16 1.26 -3.44
C ALA A 200 11.20 0.25 -4.60
N LEU A 201 11.89 -0.88 -4.42
CA LEU A 201 11.92 -1.95 -5.42
C LEU A 201 10.53 -2.58 -5.65
N ALA A 202 9.78 -2.83 -4.59
CA ALA A 202 8.43 -3.38 -4.70
C ALA A 202 7.47 -2.42 -5.42
N PHE A 203 7.48 -1.12 -5.10
CA PHE A 203 6.65 -0.14 -5.80
C PHE A 203 7.09 0.09 -7.24
N ALA A 204 8.39 0.02 -7.54
CA ALA A 204 8.86 0.06 -8.92
C ALA A 204 8.43 -1.16 -9.72
N GLY A 205 8.33 -2.34 -9.09
CA GLY A 205 7.70 -3.53 -9.68
C GLY A 205 6.24 -3.30 -10.03
N ILE A 206 5.45 -2.73 -9.11
CA ILE A 206 4.04 -2.39 -9.37
C ILE A 206 3.93 -1.43 -10.56
N LEU A 207 4.70 -0.33 -10.54
CA LEU A 207 4.74 0.67 -11.63
C LEU A 207 5.27 0.12 -12.96
N SER A 208 6.03 -0.97 -12.96
CA SER A 208 6.45 -1.61 -14.21
C SER A 208 5.31 -2.35 -14.91
N THR A 209 4.27 -2.72 -14.17
CA THR A 209 3.07 -3.39 -14.70
C THR A 209 1.88 -2.45 -14.88
N ASN A 210 1.67 -1.52 -13.94
CA ASN A 210 0.67 -0.46 -14.04
C ASN A 210 1.39 0.90 -13.81
N PRO A 211 1.83 1.57 -14.89
CA PRO A 211 2.60 2.82 -14.79
C PRO A 211 1.81 4.02 -14.27
N THR A 212 0.49 3.95 -14.25
CA THR A 212 -0.43 5.04 -13.85
C THR A 212 -0.86 4.96 -12.40
N ASP A 213 -0.48 3.90 -11.65
CA ASP A 213 -0.77 3.75 -10.23
C ASP A 213 -0.15 4.90 -9.39
N ALA A 214 -0.98 5.89 -9.08
CA ALA A 214 -0.62 7.08 -8.32
C ALA A 214 -0.16 6.74 -6.89
N THR A 215 -0.67 5.65 -6.32
CA THR A 215 -0.31 5.19 -4.97
C THR A 215 1.08 4.58 -4.97
N ALA A 216 1.37 3.68 -5.91
CA ALA A 216 2.69 3.09 -6.08
C ALA A 216 3.72 4.16 -6.42
N LEU A 217 3.38 5.13 -7.27
CA LEU A 217 4.23 6.26 -7.61
C LEU A 217 4.60 7.10 -6.38
N ARG A 218 3.61 7.48 -5.57
CA ARG A 218 3.85 8.25 -4.34
C ARG A 218 4.71 7.47 -3.35
N ASN A 219 4.44 6.18 -3.16
CA ASN A 219 5.15 5.37 -2.19
C ASN A 219 6.59 5.02 -2.65
N LEU A 220 6.81 4.85 -3.95
CA LEU A 220 8.16 4.82 -4.55
C LEU A 220 8.90 6.11 -4.24
N MET A 221 8.25 7.26 -4.45
CA MET A 221 8.85 8.57 -4.17
C MET A 221 9.20 8.74 -2.70
N VAL A 222 8.33 8.32 -1.76
CA VAL A 222 8.65 8.35 -0.33
C VAL A 222 9.83 7.43 0.01
N GLY A 223 9.86 6.21 -0.54
CA GLY A 223 10.95 5.24 -0.35
C GLY A 223 12.30 5.71 -0.91
N VAL A 224 12.30 6.54 -1.96
CA VAL A 224 13.51 7.15 -2.54
C VAL A 224 13.89 8.47 -1.84
N VAL A 225 12.91 9.28 -1.41
CA VAL A 225 13.14 10.61 -0.83
C VAL A 225 13.58 10.56 0.63
N ASN A 226 13.01 9.66 1.45
CA ASN A 226 13.42 9.53 2.85
C ASN A 226 14.93 9.28 3.05
N PRO A 227 15.57 8.34 2.33
CA PRO A 227 17.00 8.12 2.48
C PRO A 227 17.82 9.28 1.91
N LEU A 228 17.39 9.90 0.80
CA LEU A 228 18.02 11.13 0.29
C LEU A 228 17.92 12.28 1.30
N GLY A 229 16.81 12.40 2.03
CA GLY A 229 16.63 13.37 3.11
C GLY A 229 17.64 13.19 4.24
N ARG A 230 17.89 11.95 4.67
CA ARG A 230 18.92 11.64 5.68
C ARG A 230 20.32 11.98 5.17
N ILE A 231 20.66 11.56 3.95
CA ILE A 231 21.93 11.90 3.29
C ILE A 231 22.10 13.43 3.20
N ARG A 232 21.04 14.18 2.88
CA ARG A 232 21.06 15.65 2.80
C ARG A 232 21.32 16.32 4.15
N VAL A 233 20.70 15.84 5.23
CA VAL A 233 20.92 16.38 6.58
C VAL A 233 22.35 16.09 7.03
N THR A 234 22.85 14.88 6.76
CA THR A 234 24.24 14.51 7.08
C THR A 234 25.26 15.33 6.29
N LEU A 235 25.08 15.48 4.97
CA LEU A 235 25.99 16.28 4.13
C LEU A 235 25.89 17.78 4.45
N GLY A 236 24.69 18.31 4.65
CA GLY A 236 24.48 19.72 5.01
C GLY A 236 25.06 20.06 6.39
N GLY A 237 24.86 19.18 7.39
CA GLY A 237 25.47 19.32 8.71
C GLY A 237 27.00 19.25 8.66
N GLY A 238 27.56 18.34 7.85
CA GLY A 238 29.00 18.23 7.64
C GLY A 238 29.61 19.48 6.98
N ALA A 239 28.92 20.08 6.00
CA ALA A 239 29.37 21.32 5.37
C ALA A 239 29.37 22.51 6.36
N VAL A 240 28.33 22.64 7.19
CA VAL A 240 28.27 23.67 8.25
C VAL A 240 29.37 23.46 9.27
N PHE A 241 29.59 22.23 9.72
CA PHE A 241 30.67 21.89 10.65
C PHE A 241 32.05 22.25 10.09
N THR A 242 32.31 21.87 8.84
CA THR A 242 33.58 22.18 8.15
C THR A 242 33.77 23.69 7.97
N GLY A 243 32.71 24.43 7.65
CA GLY A 243 32.76 25.90 7.52
C GLY A 243 33.03 26.60 8.86
N LEU A 244 32.47 26.08 9.96
CA LEU A 244 32.71 26.61 11.31
C LEU A 244 34.13 26.30 11.81
N GLU A 245 34.63 25.08 11.58
CA GLU A 245 36.03 24.76 11.85
C GLU A 245 36.97 25.65 11.04
N PHE A 246 36.67 25.86 9.77
CA PHE A 246 37.48 26.73 8.91
C PHE A 246 37.56 28.17 9.43
N LEU A 247 36.42 28.74 9.83
CA LEU A 247 36.35 30.07 10.46
C LEU A 247 37.15 30.12 11.77
N ALA A 248 37.04 29.09 12.61
CA ALA A 248 37.81 28.99 13.85
C ALA A 248 39.32 28.88 13.59
N THR A 249 39.75 28.19 12.52
CA THR A 249 41.17 28.14 12.14
C THR A 249 41.72 29.46 11.62
N ILE A 250 40.93 30.25 10.87
CA ILE A 250 41.36 31.61 10.45
C ILE A 250 41.61 32.49 11.67
N ASP A 251 40.72 32.43 12.67
CA ASP A 251 40.84 33.22 13.90
C ASP A 251 42.05 32.80 14.75
N SER A 252 42.41 31.51 14.73
CA SER A 252 43.53 30.97 15.50
C SER A 252 44.93 31.41 15.03
N GLY A 253 45.08 31.80 13.75
CA GLY A 253 46.36 32.18 13.15
C GLY A 253 47.40 31.06 13.02
N ASP A 254 47.09 29.80 13.38
CA ASP A 254 48.02 28.67 13.36
C ASP A 254 48.12 28.00 11.97
N PRO A 255 49.29 28.07 11.29
CA PRO A 255 49.49 27.47 9.96
C PRO A 255 49.38 25.94 9.93
N GLY A 256 49.59 25.26 11.06
CA GLY A 256 49.41 23.81 11.20
C GLY A 256 47.93 23.44 11.24
N MET A 257 47.14 24.20 11.99
CA MET A 257 45.70 24.01 12.11
C MET A 257 44.98 24.32 10.77
N VAL A 258 45.42 25.36 10.04
CA VAL A 258 44.93 25.68 8.68
C VAL A 258 45.16 24.53 7.69
N ARG A 259 46.33 23.87 7.74
CA ARG A 259 46.62 22.70 6.87
C ARG A 259 45.76 21.49 7.21
N TRP A 260 45.50 21.25 8.50
CA TRP A 260 44.65 20.15 8.94
C TRP A 260 43.19 20.34 8.51
N ALA A 261 42.65 21.54 8.73
CA ALA A 261 41.28 21.91 8.35
C ALA A 261 41.04 21.94 6.82
N THR A 262 42.09 22.18 6.02
CA THR A 262 41.97 22.19 4.55
C THR A 262 42.21 20.83 3.89
N THR A 263 42.93 19.91 4.54
CA THR A 263 43.32 18.62 3.93
C THR A 263 42.49 17.45 4.42
N PHE A 264 42.10 17.43 5.71
CA PHE A 264 41.38 16.31 6.30
C PHE A 264 39.93 16.15 5.76
N PRO A 265 39.11 17.22 5.64
CA PRO A 265 37.73 17.07 5.16
C PRO A 265 37.61 16.53 3.72
N PRO A 266 38.44 16.95 2.74
CA PRO A 266 38.47 16.35 1.40
C PRO A 266 38.81 14.87 1.40
N VAL A 267 39.82 14.46 2.17
CA VAL A 267 40.25 13.05 2.26
C VAL A 267 39.17 12.19 2.91
N PHE A 268 38.56 12.69 3.99
CA PHE A 268 37.45 12.00 4.64
C PHE A 268 36.22 11.90 3.72
N ALA A 269 35.88 12.97 3.00
CA ALA A 269 34.79 12.95 2.01
C ALA A 269 35.05 11.96 0.88
N LEU A 270 36.28 11.91 0.34
CA LEU A 270 36.67 10.93 -0.66
C LEU A 270 36.61 9.49 -0.13
N ALA A 271 37.02 9.27 1.12
CA ALA A 271 36.92 7.97 1.78
C ALA A 271 35.46 7.53 1.97
N VAL A 272 34.55 8.46 2.33
CA VAL A 272 33.12 8.18 2.42
C VAL A 272 32.52 7.91 1.04
N ILE A 273 32.88 8.68 0.01
CA ILE A 273 32.43 8.46 -1.37
C ILE A 273 32.92 7.10 -1.87
N ALA A 274 34.19 6.76 -1.65
CA ALA A 274 34.77 5.48 -2.01
C ALA A 274 34.12 4.33 -1.23
N PHE A 275 33.88 4.50 0.07
CA PHE A 275 33.18 3.52 0.91
C PHE A 275 31.75 3.29 0.43
N ILE A 276 31.01 4.34 0.09
CA ILE A 276 29.67 4.25 -0.50
C ILE A 276 29.75 3.56 -1.88
N ALA A 277 30.68 3.95 -2.75
CA ALA A 277 30.85 3.35 -4.08
C ALA A 277 31.21 1.86 -4.02
N LEU A 278 32.05 1.47 -3.05
CA LEU A 278 32.45 0.08 -2.77
C LEU A 278 31.33 -0.74 -2.12
N ARG A 279 30.47 -0.13 -1.29
CA ARG A 279 29.26 -0.76 -0.75
C ARG A 279 28.15 -0.93 -1.79
N PHE A 280 28.12 -0.08 -2.81
CA PHE A 280 27.17 -0.11 -3.95
C PHE A 280 27.71 -0.91 -5.16
N THR A 281 28.52 -1.94 -4.94
CA THR A 281 29.05 -2.81 -6.02
C THR A 281 28.02 -3.82 -6.57
N SER A 282 28.35 -4.37 -7.75
CA SER A 282 27.67 -5.34 -8.64
C SER A 282 26.18 -5.66 -8.45
N GLU A 283 25.74 -6.13 -7.28
CA GLU A 283 24.36 -6.55 -7.00
C GLU A 283 23.35 -5.39 -6.94
N ALA A 284 23.80 -4.20 -6.50
CA ALA A 284 22.92 -3.03 -6.36
C ALA A 284 22.70 -2.29 -7.69
N ARG A 285 23.64 -2.39 -8.64
CA ARG A 285 23.59 -1.68 -9.94
C ARG A 285 22.33 -1.99 -10.76
N PRO A 286 21.94 -3.25 -11.01
CA PRO A 286 20.73 -3.54 -11.78
C PRO A 286 19.46 -3.08 -11.05
N ARG A 287 19.41 -3.21 -9.72
CA ARG A 287 18.30 -2.73 -8.88
C ARG A 287 18.16 -1.21 -8.94
N LEU A 288 19.27 -0.48 -8.88
CA LEU A 288 19.30 0.98 -8.95
C LEU A 288 18.96 1.48 -10.36
N ALA A 289 19.48 0.82 -11.41
CA ALA A 289 19.15 1.12 -12.79
C ALA A 289 17.65 0.93 -13.06
N PHE A 290 17.07 -0.16 -12.55
CA PHE A 290 15.63 -0.41 -12.62
C PHE A 290 14.83 0.72 -11.93
N LEU A 291 15.15 1.03 -10.67
CA LEU A 291 14.51 2.11 -9.91
C LEU A 291 14.57 3.46 -10.65
N VAL A 292 15.75 3.83 -11.15
CA VAL A 292 15.95 5.08 -11.90
C VAL A 292 15.17 5.09 -13.21
N SER A 293 15.12 3.95 -13.92
CA SER A 293 14.37 3.84 -15.18
C SER A 293 12.86 3.99 -14.98
N VAL A 294 12.34 3.48 -13.87
CA VAL A 294 10.92 3.57 -13.51
C VAL A 294 10.61 4.98 -13.01
N ALA A 295 11.41 5.54 -12.11
CA ALA A 295 11.25 6.91 -11.62
C ALA A 295 11.31 7.94 -12.75
N ARG A 296 12.23 7.80 -13.71
CA ARG A 296 12.34 8.71 -14.87
C ARG A 296 11.09 8.70 -15.75
N ARG A 297 10.41 7.55 -15.86
CA ARG A 297 9.18 7.39 -16.65
C ARG A 297 7.95 7.87 -15.89
N ALA A 298 7.87 7.53 -14.60
CA ALA A 298 6.67 7.75 -13.81
C ALA A 298 6.61 9.13 -13.12
N VAL A 299 7.75 9.83 -12.95
CA VAL A 299 7.82 11.10 -12.19
C VAL A 299 8.16 12.27 -13.11
N PRO A 300 7.18 13.13 -13.45
CA PRO A 300 7.43 14.36 -14.20
C PRO A 300 8.42 15.26 -13.44
N GLY A 301 9.46 15.71 -14.14
CA GLY A 301 10.49 16.59 -13.55
C GLY A 301 11.61 15.87 -12.78
N TRP A 302 11.61 14.54 -12.69
CA TRP A 302 12.72 13.78 -12.09
C TRP A 302 14.08 14.10 -12.72
N GLY A 303 14.11 14.31 -14.05
CA GLY A 303 15.32 14.71 -14.76
C GLY A 303 15.90 16.03 -14.26
N LEU A 304 15.06 17.02 -13.95
CA LEU A 304 15.50 18.31 -13.40
C LEU A 304 16.04 18.15 -11.98
N VAL A 305 15.37 17.35 -11.14
CA VAL A 305 15.82 17.07 -9.77
C VAL A 305 17.17 16.34 -9.80
N ALA A 306 17.32 15.33 -10.65
CA ALA A 306 18.56 14.58 -10.82
C ALA A 306 19.69 15.47 -11.33
N LEU A 307 19.39 16.37 -12.28
CA LEU A 307 20.36 17.36 -12.78
C LEU A 307 20.82 18.30 -11.68
N VAL A 308 19.90 18.90 -10.92
CA VAL A 308 20.24 19.83 -9.82
C VAL A 308 21.10 19.14 -8.76
N LEU A 309 20.76 17.91 -8.38
CA LEU A 309 21.54 17.12 -7.42
C LEU A 309 22.90 16.69 -7.99
N GLY A 310 22.97 16.32 -9.26
CA GLY A 310 24.21 15.97 -9.95
C GLY A 310 25.18 17.15 -10.03
N VAL A 311 24.68 18.32 -10.44
CA VAL A 311 25.45 19.57 -10.47
C VAL A 311 25.91 19.96 -9.08
N ALA A 312 25.04 19.91 -8.07
CA ALA A 312 25.43 20.17 -6.68
C ALA A 312 26.51 19.20 -6.21
N THR A 313 26.42 17.91 -6.53
CA THR A 313 27.45 16.93 -6.17
C THR A 313 28.78 17.24 -6.85
N ALA A 314 28.77 17.59 -8.14
CA ALA A 314 29.98 17.97 -8.88
C ALA A 314 30.63 19.25 -8.33
N ILE A 315 29.82 20.25 -7.94
CA ILE A 315 30.30 21.47 -7.28
C ILE A 315 30.89 21.16 -5.91
N SER A 316 30.26 20.30 -5.10
CA SER A 316 30.82 19.84 -3.83
C SER A 316 32.17 19.16 -4.02
N VAL A 317 32.27 18.20 -4.94
CA VAL A 317 33.51 17.45 -5.17
C VAL A 317 34.61 18.36 -5.69
N THR A 318 34.32 19.23 -6.66
CA THR A 318 35.30 20.19 -7.18
C THR A 318 35.70 21.21 -6.12
N GLY A 319 34.74 21.68 -5.32
CA GLY A 319 34.93 22.65 -4.26
C GLY A 319 35.89 22.19 -3.17
N LEU A 320 36.02 20.88 -2.94
CA LEU A 320 37.01 20.30 -2.02
C LEU A 320 38.47 20.57 -2.45
N PHE A 321 38.70 20.94 -3.70
CA PHE A 321 40.04 21.20 -4.25
C PHE A 321 40.28 22.70 -4.54
N LEU A 322 39.33 23.57 -4.21
CA LEU A 322 39.42 25.00 -4.47
C LEU A 322 39.96 25.77 -3.25
N PRO A 323 40.53 26.98 -3.46
CA PRO A 323 40.91 27.86 -2.37
C PRO A 323 39.73 28.12 -1.42
N PRO A 324 39.97 28.33 -0.11
CA PRO A 324 38.90 28.21 0.89
C PRO A 324 37.70 29.14 0.71
N VAL A 325 37.94 30.38 0.26
CA VAL A 325 36.86 31.34 -0.04
C VAL A 325 35.98 30.83 -1.18
N VAL A 326 36.58 30.21 -2.19
CA VAL A 326 35.88 29.64 -3.34
C VAL A 326 35.15 28.36 -2.95
N ALA A 327 35.76 27.54 -2.08
CA ALA A 327 35.13 26.35 -1.50
C ALA A 327 33.87 26.71 -0.68
N LEU A 328 33.90 27.79 0.09
CA LEU A 328 32.75 28.28 0.86
C LEU A 328 31.59 28.70 -0.06
N VAL A 329 31.89 29.44 -1.13
CA VAL A 329 30.89 29.82 -2.15
C VAL A 329 30.31 28.58 -2.84
N ALA A 330 31.16 27.61 -3.20
CA ALA A 330 30.74 26.35 -3.79
C ALA A 330 29.79 25.58 -2.85
N GLN A 331 30.08 25.50 -1.56
CA GLN A 331 29.20 24.87 -0.57
C GLN A 331 27.88 25.63 -0.37
N GLY A 332 27.88 26.97 -0.46
CA GLY A 332 26.66 27.77 -0.47
C GLY A 332 25.75 27.45 -1.66
N LEU A 333 26.33 27.30 -2.86
CA LEU A 333 25.58 26.91 -4.07
C LEU A 333 25.00 25.49 -3.97
N VAL A 334 25.74 24.56 -3.36
CA VAL A 334 25.26 23.20 -3.07
C VAL A 334 24.04 23.25 -2.16
N PHE A 335 24.10 24.04 -1.09
CA PHE A 335 22.98 24.21 -0.16
C PHE A 335 21.73 24.75 -0.88
N VAL A 336 21.88 25.78 -1.72
CA VAL A 336 20.80 26.33 -2.53
C VAL A 336 20.20 25.27 -3.48
N GLY A 337 21.04 24.53 -4.21
CA GLY A 337 20.58 23.45 -5.09
C GLY A 337 19.82 22.36 -4.34
N VAL A 338 20.30 21.98 -3.16
CA VAL A 338 19.64 21.01 -2.26
C VAL A 338 18.28 21.53 -1.80
N VAL A 339 18.16 22.81 -1.43
CA VAL A 339 16.89 23.45 -1.05
C VAL A 339 15.90 23.46 -2.22
N ILE A 340 16.35 23.89 -3.42
CA ILE A 340 15.53 23.91 -4.64
C ILE A 340 15.00 22.51 -4.96
N ALA A 341 15.88 21.50 -5.00
CA ALA A 341 15.50 20.11 -5.22
C ALA A 341 14.46 19.63 -4.18
N SER A 342 14.54 20.11 -2.94
CA SER A 342 13.57 19.79 -1.88
C SER A 342 12.19 20.40 -2.11
N VAL A 343 12.15 21.66 -2.54
CA VAL A 343 10.90 22.37 -2.82
C VAL A 343 10.20 21.73 -4.02
N LEU A 344 10.95 21.44 -5.09
CA LEU A 344 10.46 20.68 -6.25
C LEU A 344 9.91 19.32 -5.82
N MET A 345 10.66 18.58 -5.00
CA MET A 345 10.22 17.26 -4.51
C MET A 345 8.94 17.33 -3.67
N LYS A 346 8.83 18.30 -2.76
CA LYS A 346 7.61 18.50 -1.95
C LYS A 346 6.41 18.89 -2.82
N ARG A 347 6.62 19.68 -3.89
CA ARG A 347 5.55 20.01 -4.84
C ARG A 347 5.07 18.77 -5.59
N ILE A 348 5.99 17.94 -6.08
CA ILE A 348 5.68 16.66 -6.72
C ILE A 348 4.89 15.77 -5.74
N LEU A 349 5.35 15.60 -4.50
CA LEU A 349 4.67 14.77 -3.49
C LEU A 349 3.28 15.28 -3.08
N ARG A 350 3.03 16.60 -3.13
CA ARG A 350 1.71 17.19 -2.83
C ARG A 350 0.71 17.03 -3.97
N ALA A 351 1.18 16.79 -5.19
CA ALA A 351 0.32 16.55 -6.34
C ALA A 351 -0.36 15.16 -6.30
N PHE A 352 0.04 14.27 -5.37
CA PHE A 352 -0.51 12.94 -5.22
C PHE A 352 -1.26 12.77 -3.88
N PRO A 353 -2.47 12.17 -3.86
CA PRO A 353 -3.30 12.02 -2.66
C PRO A 353 -2.63 11.19 -1.55
N ARG A 354 -3.00 11.45 -0.29
CA ARG A 354 -2.53 10.67 0.87
C ARG A 354 -3.25 9.33 0.90
N THR A 355 -2.48 8.25 1.03
CA THR A 355 -2.99 6.88 0.97
C THR A 355 -3.52 6.46 2.34
N ARG A 356 -4.81 6.11 2.39
CA ARG A 356 -5.32 5.14 3.37
C ARG A 356 -4.85 3.74 2.94
N PRO A 357 -4.70 2.76 3.85
CA PRO A 357 -4.50 1.37 3.44
C PRO A 357 -5.60 0.98 2.43
N ALA A 358 -5.22 0.31 1.34
CA ALA A 358 -6.17 -0.16 0.35
C ALA A 358 -7.12 -1.16 1.04
N VAL A 359 -8.31 -0.67 1.40
CA VAL A 359 -9.43 -1.49 1.86
C VAL A 359 -10.20 -1.80 0.58
N HIS A 360 -10.12 -3.05 0.11
CA HIS A 360 -10.97 -3.63 -0.94
C HIS A 360 -11.48 -2.64 -1.99
N GLU A 361 -10.58 -2.17 -2.85
CA GLU A 361 -10.94 -1.74 -4.20
C GLU A 361 -10.44 -2.89 -5.10
N ASP A 362 -11.34 -3.84 -5.37
CA ASP A 362 -11.14 -4.79 -6.46
C ASP A 362 -11.20 -3.98 -7.76
N ASP A 363 -10.12 -4.06 -8.54
CA ASP A 363 -10.00 -3.74 -9.97
C ASP A 363 -10.82 -2.56 -10.51
N ASP A 364 -10.40 -1.34 -10.19
CA ASP A 364 -10.51 -0.20 -11.11
C ASP A 364 -9.28 -0.22 -12.05
N ASP A 365 -9.40 -0.93 -13.18
CA ASP A 365 -8.63 -0.65 -14.39
C ASP A 365 -9.48 -0.97 -15.63
N ASP A 366 -9.95 0.12 -16.25
CA ASP A 366 -10.22 0.35 -17.67
C ASP A 366 -11.37 -0.36 -18.41
N GLY A 367 -12.45 0.42 -18.55
CA GLY A 367 -13.39 0.44 -19.68
C GLY A 367 -13.99 1.83 -19.85
#